data_AF-A0A5C7W4Y0-F1
#
_entry.id   AF-A0A5C7W4Y0-F1
#
_cell.length_a   1.000
_cell.length_b   1.000
_cell.length_c   1.000
_cell.angle_alpha   90.00
_cell.angle_beta   90.00
_cell.angle_gamma   90.00
#
_symmetry.space_group_name_H-M   'P 1'
#
loop_
_entity.id
_entity.type
_entity.pdbx_description
1 polymer ?
#
loop_
_entity_poly.entity_id
_entity_poly.type
_entity_poly.pdbx_seq_one_letter_code
_entity_poly.pdbx_strand_id
1 'polypeptide(L)'
;LMNSAAGEYLAKMGLPEEDFNSYATHRGDHLTAQRATFANPKLINEMAVVNGEVKQGSLARVEPDGTVMRMWEAIETYMDRGQPLIIIAGADYGQGSSRDWAAKGVRLAGVEAIAAEGFERIHRTNLVGMGVLPLQFQPGTTRKTLAIDGTETFDVRGDIAPGATLTLVIHRRNGETVEVPVTCRLDSDEDVHIYQAGGVLQRFAQDFLETNRGAA
;
A
#
# COMPACT_ATOMS: atom_id res chain seq x y z
N LEU A 1 -6.42 20.98 -11.91
CA LEU A 1 -5.98 20.07 -10.81
C LEU A 1 -6.82 20.24 -9.55
N MET A 2 -7.66 21.29 -9.45
CA MET A 2 -8.52 21.55 -8.30
C MET A 2 -9.41 20.38 -7.84
N ASN A 3 -9.79 19.46 -8.73
CA ASN A 3 -10.67 18.33 -8.36
C ASN A 3 -9.91 17.15 -7.70
N SER A 4 -8.60 17.26 -7.45
CA SER A 4 -7.81 16.27 -6.71
C SER A 4 -7.52 16.75 -5.29
N ALA A 5 -7.30 15.82 -4.36
CA ALA A 5 -7.00 16.13 -2.97
C ALA A 5 -5.75 17.02 -2.82
N ALA A 6 -4.72 16.78 -3.65
CA ALA A 6 -3.52 17.61 -3.68
C ALA A 6 -3.81 19.02 -4.23
N GLY A 7 -4.66 19.16 -5.26
CA GLY A 7 -5.06 20.48 -5.77
C GLY A 7 -5.86 21.28 -4.74
N GLU A 8 -6.79 20.64 -4.03
CA GLU A 8 -7.55 21.28 -2.95
C GLU A 8 -6.64 21.73 -1.79
N TYR A 9 -5.65 20.91 -1.43
CA TYR A 9 -4.65 21.27 -0.44
C TYR A 9 -3.83 22.50 -0.86
N LEU A 10 -3.32 22.52 -2.09
CA LEU A 10 -2.55 23.66 -2.61
C LEU A 10 -3.39 24.94 -2.70
N ALA A 11 -4.65 24.84 -3.12
CA ALA A 11 -5.59 25.97 -3.09
C ALA A 11 -5.78 26.51 -1.67
N LYS A 12 -5.97 25.63 -0.68
CA LYS A 12 -6.13 26.01 0.74
C LYS A 12 -4.88 26.70 1.29
N MET A 13 -3.70 26.35 0.78
CA MET A 13 -2.44 27.01 1.11
C MET A 13 -2.24 28.36 0.40
N GLY A 14 -3.20 28.80 -0.44
CA GLY A 14 -3.18 30.09 -1.13
C GLY A 14 -2.40 30.10 -2.44
N LEU A 15 -2.04 28.93 -2.97
CA LEU A 15 -1.32 28.83 -4.24
C LEU A 15 -2.30 29.04 -5.42
N PRO A 16 -1.97 29.85 -6.44
CA PRO A 16 -2.79 29.96 -7.64
C PRO A 16 -2.71 28.68 -8.50
N GLU A 17 -3.73 28.37 -9.29
CA GLU A 17 -3.81 27.09 -10.03
C GLU A 17 -2.69 26.95 -11.07
N GLU A 18 -2.24 28.05 -11.69
CA GLU A 18 -1.08 28.03 -12.60
C GLU A 18 0.21 27.53 -11.93
N ASP A 19 0.34 27.70 -10.61
CA ASP A 19 1.51 27.30 -9.84
C ASP A 19 1.37 25.90 -9.23
N PHE A 20 0.24 25.21 -9.43
CA PHE A 20 0.06 23.84 -8.93
C PHE A 20 1.09 22.87 -9.50
N ASN A 21 1.58 23.14 -10.72
CA ASN A 21 2.60 22.33 -11.38
C ASN A 21 2.22 20.83 -11.42
N SER A 22 3.19 19.92 -11.59
CA SER A 22 2.95 18.47 -11.62
C SER A 22 3.24 17.80 -10.28
N TYR A 23 2.63 16.65 -10.00
CA TYR A 23 2.95 15.86 -8.79
C TYR A 23 4.45 15.54 -8.66
N ALA A 24 5.16 15.39 -9.79
CA ALA A 24 6.59 15.11 -9.77
C ALA A 24 7.42 16.27 -9.18
N THR A 25 6.97 17.52 -9.36
CA THR A 25 7.66 18.70 -8.84
C THR A 25 7.45 18.90 -7.34
N HIS A 26 6.39 18.31 -6.77
CA HIS A 26 6.09 18.34 -5.35
C HIS A 26 6.68 17.16 -4.56
N ARG A 27 7.60 16.38 -5.13
CA ARG A 27 8.15 15.17 -4.48
C ARG A 27 8.86 15.44 -3.14
N GLY A 28 9.24 16.69 -2.85
CA GLY A 28 9.81 17.13 -1.58
C GLY A 28 8.78 17.58 -0.53
N ASP A 29 7.55 17.90 -0.95
CA ASP A 29 6.43 18.18 -0.05
C ASP A 29 5.64 16.89 0.19
N HIS A 30 5.90 16.27 1.33
CA HIS A 30 5.26 15.01 1.69
C HIS A 30 3.74 15.12 1.80
N LEU A 31 3.18 16.28 2.19
CA LEU A 31 1.72 16.44 2.35
C LEU A 31 1.00 16.46 1.00
N THR A 32 1.59 17.12 0.00
CA THR A 32 1.07 17.12 -1.37
C THR A 32 1.29 15.76 -2.04
N ALA A 33 2.48 15.16 -1.88
CA ALA A 33 2.80 13.90 -2.53
C ALA A 33 2.02 12.71 -1.95
N GLN A 34 1.74 12.69 -0.64
CA GLN A 34 0.88 11.69 -0.02
C GLN A 34 -0.54 11.76 -0.60
N ARG A 35 -1.10 12.96 -0.78
CA ARG A 35 -2.39 13.22 -1.45
C ARG A 35 -2.44 12.80 -2.92
N ALA A 36 -1.28 12.67 -3.57
CA ALA A 36 -1.17 12.16 -4.93
C ALA A 36 -1.11 10.62 -5.00
N THR A 37 -1.00 9.93 -3.87
CA THR A 37 -0.98 8.46 -3.78
C THR A 37 -2.32 7.92 -4.27
N PHE A 38 -2.30 7.01 -5.25
CA PHE A 38 -3.49 6.47 -5.89
C PHE A 38 -4.45 7.54 -6.46
N ALA A 39 -3.94 8.74 -6.78
CA ALA A 39 -4.71 9.86 -7.32
C ALA A 39 -4.96 9.80 -8.84
N ASN A 40 -4.60 8.69 -9.50
CA ASN A 40 -4.74 8.56 -10.94
C ASN A 40 -6.23 8.43 -11.33
N PRO A 41 -6.78 9.28 -12.22
CA PRO A 41 -8.17 9.18 -12.68
C PRO A 41 -8.46 7.89 -13.49
N LYS A 42 -7.42 7.14 -13.87
CA LYS A 42 -7.52 5.82 -14.51
C LYS A 42 -7.40 4.64 -13.55
N LEU A 43 -7.25 4.89 -12.25
CA LEU A 43 -7.27 3.82 -11.26
C LEU A 43 -8.61 3.09 -11.30
N ILE A 44 -8.56 1.77 -11.23
CA ILE A 44 -9.74 0.92 -11.06
C ILE A 44 -9.57 0.22 -9.72
N ASN A 45 -10.42 0.59 -8.77
CA ASN A 45 -10.53 -0.12 -7.51
C ASN A 45 -11.79 -0.99 -7.58
N GLU A 46 -11.63 -2.31 -7.55
CA GLU A 46 -12.74 -3.28 -7.66
C GLU A 46 -13.79 -3.10 -6.55
N MET A 47 -13.42 -2.46 -5.42
CA MET A 47 -14.33 -2.14 -4.32
C MET A 47 -15.18 -0.88 -4.57
N ALA A 48 -14.76 0.01 -5.46
CA ALA A 48 -15.41 1.30 -5.70
C ALA A 48 -16.62 1.16 -6.65
N VAL A 49 -17.64 0.44 -6.19
CA VAL A 49 -18.87 0.17 -6.95
C VAL A 49 -19.92 1.25 -6.66
N VAL A 50 -20.43 1.90 -7.72
CA VAL A 50 -21.49 2.90 -7.64
C VAL A 50 -22.58 2.51 -8.63
N ASN A 51 -23.83 2.44 -8.18
CA ASN A 51 -24.98 1.99 -8.98
C ASN A 51 -24.77 0.60 -9.62
N GLY A 52 -24.05 -0.30 -8.94
CA GLY A 52 -23.79 -1.67 -9.40
C GLY A 52 -22.61 -1.82 -10.36
N GLU A 53 -21.91 -0.73 -10.71
CA GLU A 53 -20.76 -0.77 -11.62
C GLU A 53 -19.49 -0.26 -10.93
N VAL A 54 -18.34 -0.86 -11.25
CA VAL A 54 -17.03 -0.39 -10.79
C VAL A 54 -16.73 0.98 -11.42
N LYS A 55 -16.55 2.00 -10.59
CA LYS A 55 -16.28 3.35 -11.03
C LYS A 55 -14.78 3.62 -11.10
N GLN A 56 -14.29 3.91 -12.30
CA GLN A 56 -12.91 4.33 -12.51
C GLN A 56 -12.65 5.70 -11.85
N GLY A 57 -11.50 5.84 -11.18
CA GLY A 57 -11.06 7.07 -10.56
C GLY A 57 -10.26 6.82 -9.28
N SER A 58 -9.79 7.92 -8.69
CA SER A 58 -9.16 7.90 -7.37
C SER A 58 -10.22 7.73 -6.28
N LEU A 59 -10.76 6.50 -6.17
CA LEU A 59 -11.88 6.15 -5.32
C LEU A 59 -11.57 4.89 -4.52
N ALA A 60 -12.13 4.82 -3.32
CA ALA A 60 -12.12 3.62 -2.49
C ALA A 60 -13.43 3.52 -1.69
N ARG A 61 -13.80 2.29 -1.35
CA ARG A 61 -14.90 2.01 -0.42
C ARG A 61 -14.30 1.85 0.98
N VAL A 62 -14.81 2.61 1.94
CA VAL A 62 -14.42 2.48 3.35
C VAL A 62 -15.30 1.41 3.99
N GLU A 63 -14.65 0.44 4.63
CA GLU A 63 -15.30 -0.61 5.43
C GLU A 63 -15.22 -0.27 6.92
N PRO A 64 -16.17 -0.72 7.75
CA PRO A 64 -17.36 -1.52 7.39
C PRO A 64 -18.54 -0.69 6.86
N ASP A 65 -18.34 0.63 6.68
CA ASP A 65 -19.40 1.59 6.33
C ASP A 65 -19.98 1.38 4.93
N GLY A 66 -19.23 0.71 4.04
CA GLY A 66 -19.59 0.47 2.64
C GLY A 66 -19.63 1.75 1.78
N THR A 67 -19.11 2.88 2.28
CA THR A 67 -19.22 4.17 1.60
C THR A 67 -18.08 4.37 0.61
N VAL A 68 -18.40 4.57 -0.67
CA VAL A 68 -17.42 4.94 -1.69
C VAL A 68 -17.15 6.44 -1.62
N MET A 69 -15.88 6.79 -1.46
CA MET A 69 -15.41 8.18 -1.41
C MET A 69 -14.11 8.34 -2.19
N ARG A 70 -13.59 9.57 -2.25
CA ARG A 70 -12.29 9.83 -2.86
C ARG A 70 -11.18 9.17 -2.02
N MET A 71 -10.16 8.68 -2.72
CA MET A 71 -9.12 7.83 -2.13
C MET A 71 -8.40 8.51 -0.97
N TRP A 72 -8.16 9.82 -1.07
CA TRP A 72 -7.49 10.56 0.00
C TRP A 72 -8.30 10.57 1.30
N GLU A 73 -9.61 10.80 1.22
CA GLU A 73 -10.51 10.78 2.37
C GLU A 73 -10.60 9.38 2.98
N ALA A 74 -10.56 8.34 2.14
CA ALA A 74 -10.49 6.96 2.62
C ALA A 74 -9.18 6.70 3.38
N ILE A 75 -8.04 7.19 2.85
CA ILE A 75 -6.74 7.10 3.52
C ILE A 75 -6.79 7.84 4.87
N GLU A 76 -7.24 9.10 4.90
CA GLU A 76 -7.38 9.88 6.14
C GLU A 76 -8.27 9.15 7.16
N THR A 77 -9.39 8.58 6.69
CA THR A 77 -10.31 7.83 7.56
C THR A 77 -9.62 6.64 8.24
N TYR A 78 -8.82 5.86 7.52
CA TYR A 78 -8.11 4.72 8.10
C TYR A 78 -6.88 5.13 8.93
N MET A 79 -6.23 6.23 8.57
CA MET A 79 -5.17 6.83 9.39
C MET A 79 -5.70 7.27 10.75
N ASP A 80 -6.85 7.96 10.79
CA ASP A 80 -7.50 8.40 12.03
C ASP A 80 -7.96 7.22 12.90
N ARG A 81 -8.33 6.09 12.27
CA ARG A 81 -8.67 4.84 12.97
C ARG A 81 -7.44 4.11 13.51
N GLY A 82 -6.23 4.46 13.08
CA GLY A 82 -5.01 3.70 13.39
C GLY A 82 -5.08 2.26 12.90
N GLN A 83 -5.84 2.00 11.83
CA GLN A 83 -6.12 0.66 11.34
C GLN A 83 -5.07 0.24 10.29
N PRO A 84 -4.37 -0.90 10.46
CA PRO A 84 -3.48 -1.44 9.44
C PRO A 84 -4.24 -1.78 8.16
N LEU A 85 -3.64 -1.48 7.01
CA LEU A 85 -4.23 -1.78 5.70
C LEU A 85 -3.44 -2.84 4.93
N ILE A 86 -4.14 -3.56 4.06
CA ILE A 86 -3.59 -4.46 3.07
C ILE A 86 -4.11 -4.06 1.68
N ILE A 87 -3.29 -4.19 0.64
CA ILE A 87 -3.73 -4.09 -0.75
C ILE A 87 -3.78 -5.48 -1.37
N ILE A 88 -4.88 -5.78 -2.06
CA ILE A 88 -5.04 -6.98 -2.88
C ILE A 88 -4.89 -6.59 -4.35
N ALA A 89 -4.03 -7.29 -5.10
CA ALA A 89 -3.69 -6.92 -6.48
C ALA A 89 -3.54 -8.11 -7.45
N GLY A 90 -3.49 -7.80 -8.75
CA GLY A 90 -3.28 -8.76 -9.84
C GLY A 90 -1.81 -9.11 -10.10
N ALA A 91 -1.52 -9.59 -11.32
CA ALA A 91 -0.25 -10.24 -11.68
C ALA A 91 0.98 -9.32 -11.83
N ASP A 92 0.76 -8.05 -12.19
CA ASP A 92 1.85 -7.12 -12.53
C ASP A 92 1.86 -5.89 -11.59
N TYR A 93 1.71 -6.12 -10.29
CA TYR A 93 1.63 -5.01 -9.34
C TYR A 93 2.95 -4.21 -9.32
N GLY A 94 2.85 -2.91 -9.59
CA GLY A 94 3.99 -2.00 -9.63
C GLY A 94 4.66 -1.82 -11.00
N GLN A 95 4.09 -2.37 -12.08
CA GLN A 95 4.65 -2.19 -13.42
C GLN A 95 4.74 -0.72 -13.83
N GLY A 96 5.85 -0.35 -14.46
CA GLY A 96 6.08 0.99 -15.03
C GLY A 96 7.41 1.59 -14.59
N SER A 97 7.54 2.90 -14.74
CA SER A 97 8.75 3.62 -14.29
C SER A 97 8.88 3.59 -12.78
N SER A 98 10.08 3.28 -12.26
CA SER A 98 10.38 3.46 -10.84
C SER A 98 10.17 4.92 -10.44
N ARG A 99 9.39 5.13 -9.37
CA ARG A 99 9.05 6.45 -8.83
C ARG A 99 9.16 6.39 -7.33
N ASP A 100 9.87 7.34 -6.74
CA ASP A 100 10.14 7.41 -5.30
C ASP A 100 8.88 7.25 -4.44
N TRP A 101 7.78 7.88 -4.85
CA TRP A 101 6.53 7.93 -4.10
C TRP A 101 5.63 6.70 -4.27
N ALA A 102 5.95 5.80 -5.21
CA ALA A 102 5.12 4.61 -5.46
C ALA A 102 5.11 3.66 -4.25
N ALA A 103 6.20 3.58 -3.48
CA ALA A 103 6.24 2.80 -2.23
C ALA A 103 6.04 3.68 -0.98
N LYS A 104 6.60 4.91 -0.97
CA LYS A 104 6.43 5.84 0.17
C LYS A 104 4.97 6.18 0.41
N GLY A 105 4.23 6.49 -0.64
CA GLY A 105 2.80 6.80 -0.55
C GLY A 105 2.00 5.64 0.03
N VAL A 106 2.30 4.41 -0.40
CA VAL A 106 1.66 3.18 0.11
C VAL A 106 1.91 3.03 1.61
N ARG A 107 3.17 3.13 2.05
CA ARG A 107 3.51 3.02 3.48
C ARG A 107 2.84 4.11 4.32
N LEU A 108 2.89 5.35 3.84
CA LEU A 108 2.31 6.51 4.51
C LEU A 108 0.78 6.50 4.51
N ALA A 109 0.14 5.71 3.64
CA ALA A 109 -1.30 5.47 3.70
C ALA A 109 -1.70 4.45 4.79
N GLY A 110 -0.74 3.85 5.50
CA GLY A 110 -0.99 2.85 6.55
C GLY A 110 -1.01 1.41 6.04
N VAL A 111 -0.56 1.15 4.80
CA VAL A 111 -0.46 -0.20 4.26
C VAL A 111 0.74 -0.92 4.88
N GLU A 112 0.49 -2.06 5.52
CA GLU A 112 1.51 -2.92 6.15
C GLU A 112 1.88 -4.11 5.26
N ALA A 113 0.94 -4.60 4.43
CA ALA A 113 1.16 -5.73 3.53
C ALA A 113 0.49 -5.53 2.16
N ILE A 114 1.00 -6.24 1.16
CA ILE A 114 0.36 -6.34 -0.15
C ILE A 114 0.28 -7.81 -0.52
N ALA A 115 -0.90 -8.32 -0.86
CA ALA A 115 -1.09 -9.64 -1.43
C ALA A 115 -1.44 -9.53 -2.92
N ALA A 116 -0.53 -9.97 -3.80
CA ALA A 116 -0.69 -9.86 -5.24
C ALA A 116 -0.52 -11.20 -5.96
N GLU A 117 -1.01 -11.32 -7.18
CA GLU A 117 -0.72 -12.49 -8.03
C GLU A 117 0.73 -12.44 -8.54
N GLY A 118 1.32 -11.25 -8.61
CA GLY A 118 2.73 -11.04 -8.91
C GLY A 118 3.16 -9.58 -8.76
N PHE A 119 4.48 -9.36 -8.78
CA PHE A 119 5.10 -8.05 -8.58
C PHE A 119 6.11 -7.74 -9.68
N GLU A 120 6.17 -6.47 -10.07
CA GLU A 120 7.35 -5.94 -10.75
C GLU A 120 8.54 -5.92 -9.77
N ARG A 121 9.72 -6.35 -10.25
CA ARG A 121 10.91 -6.60 -9.42
C ARG A 121 11.39 -5.36 -8.66
N ILE A 122 11.50 -4.22 -9.33
CA ILE A 122 12.00 -2.97 -8.72
C ILE A 122 10.98 -2.44 -7.71
N HIS A 123 9.69 -2.48 -8.06
CA HIS A 123 8.64 -2.04 -7.15
C HIS A 123 8.60 -2.89 -5.86
N ARG A 124 8.72 -4.21 -5.98
CA ARG A 124 8.86 -5.11 -4.81
C ARG A 124 9.98 -4.66 -3.88
N THR A 125 11.17 -4.41 -4.41
CA THR A 125 12.32 -3.93 -3.60
C THR A 125 12.02 -2.59 -2.93
N ASN A 126 11.34 -1.66 -3.61
CA ASN A 126 10.97 -0.38 -3.00
C ASN A 126 9.97 -0.54 -1.86
N LEU A 127 9.02 -1.48 -1.95
CA LEU A 127 8.07 -1.79 -0.88
C LEU A 127 8.78 -2.33 0.36
N VAL A 128 9.69 -3.29 0.18
CA VAL A 128 10.53 -3.83 1.26
C VAL A 128 11.35 -2.71 1.91
N GLY A 129 11.96 -1.84 1.10
CA GLY A 129 12.69 -0.67 1.59
C GLY A 129 11.85 0.30 2.42
N MET A 130 10.53 0.30 2.23
CA MET A 130 9.58 1.09 3.04
C MET A 130 8.96 0.30 4.20
N GLY A 131 9.35 -0.96 4.42
CA GLY A 131 8.82 -1.81 5.49
C GLY A 131 7.44 -2.41 5.18
N VAL A 132 7.01 -2.46 3.92
CA VAL A 132 5.76 -3.11 3.51
C VAL A 132 6.05 -4.56 3.14
N LEU A 133 5.26 -5.52 3.64
CA LEU A 133 5.45 -6.95 3.37
C LEU A 133 4.81 -7.37 2.03
N PRO A 134 5.59 -7.74 0.99
CA PRO A 134 5.04 -8.26 -0.26
C PRO A 134 4.75 -9.76 -0.12
N LEU A 135 3.49 -10.13 -0.34
CA LEU A 135 2.98 -11.49 -0.33
C LEU A 135 2.48 -11.83 -1.73
N GLN A 136 2.84 -13.00 -2.24
CA GLN A 136 2.39 -13.45 -3.55
C GLN A 136 1.50 -14.68 -3.42
N PHE A 137 0.35 -14.67 -4.07
CA PHE A 137 -0.50 -15.86 -4.18
C PHE A 137 0.25 -16.99 -4.90
N GLN A 138 0.07 -18.22 -4.43
CA GLN A 138 0.63 -19.40 -5.09
C GLN A 138 0.01 -19.61 -6.49
N PRO A 139 0.72 -20.29 -7.42
CA PRO A 139 0.21 -20.55 -8.76
C PRO A 139 -1.20 -21.15 -8.76
N GLY A 140 -2.09 -20.59 -9.60
CA GLY A 140 -3.49 -21.00 -9.67
C GLY A 140 -4.41 -20.36 -8.63
N THR A 141 -3.86 -19.67 -7.62
CA THR A 141 -4.64 -18.87 -6.67
C THR A 141 -4.59 -17.40 -7.06
N THR A 142 -5.75 -16.75 -7.08
CA THR A 142 -5.91 -15.34 -7.44
C THR A 142 -6.94 -14.69 -6.52
N ARG A 143 -6.98 -13.35 -6.48
CA ARG A 143 -8.05 -12.64 -5.75
C ARG A 143 -9.45 -13.04 -6.21
N LYS A 144 -9.59 -13.43 -7.49
CA LYS A 144 -10.86 -13.85 -8.11
C LYS A 144 -11.27 -15.27 -7.73
N THR A 145 -10.33 -16.21 -7.73
CA THR A 145 -10.62 -17.60 -7.30
C THR A 145 -10.94 -17.68 -5.81
N LEU A 146 -10.40 -16.74 -5.01
CA LEU A 146 -10.71 -16.58 -3.60
C LEU A 146 -12.00 -15.77 -3.34
N ALA A 147 -12.57 -15.20 -4.39
CA ALA A 147 -13.75 -14.32 -4.36
C ALA A 147 -13.62 -13.17 -3.34
N ILE A 148 -12.44 -12.55 -3.27
CA ILE A 148 -12.19 -11.41 -2.37
C ILE A 148 -12.98 -10.20 -2.87
N ASP A 149 -13.84 -9.63 -2.02
CA ASP A 149 -14.67 -8.45 -2.35
C ASP A 149 -14.28 -7.18 -1.57
N GLY A 150 -13.33 -7.31 -0.65
CA GLY A 150 -12.77 -6.25 0.17
C GLY A 150 -13.53 -5.99 1.48
N THR A 151 -14.58 -6.75 1.78
CA THR A 151 -15.28 -6.70 3.09
C THR A 151 -14.60 -7.54 4.16
N GLU A 152 -13.60 -8.34 3.79
CA GLU A 152 -12.88 -9.24 4.68
C GLU A 152 -11.85 -8.49 5.54
N THR A 153 -11.47 -9.12 6.66
CA THR A 153 -10.26 -8.75 7.41
C THR A 153 -9.19 -9.82 7.24
N PHE A 154 -7.93 -9.44 7.40
CA PHE A 154 -6.79 -10.29 7.04
C PHE A 154 -5.78 -10.40 8.18
N ASP A 155 -5.32 -11.62 8.47
CA ASP A 155 -4.08 -11.86 9.22
C ASP A 155 -3.01 -12.44 8.30
N VAL A 156 -1.74 -12.25 8.67
CA VAL A 156 -0.60 -12.95 8.07
C VAL A 156 0.09 -13.76 9.17
N ARG A 157 0.22 -15.07 8.98
CA ARG A 157 0.81 -16.00 9.96
C ARG A 157 1.99 -16.78 9.37
N GLY A 158 2.94 -17.12 10.24
CA GLY A 158 4.11 -17.93 9.92
C GLY A 158 5.42 -17.19 10.20
N ASP A 159 6.52 -17.93 10.12
CA ASP A 159 7.86 -17.38 10.36
C ASP A 159 8.40 -16.72 9.09
N ILE A 160 8.74 -15.43 9.20
CA ILE A 160 9.27 -14.65 8.09
C ILE A 160 10.72 -15.08 7.82
N ALA A 161 10.93 -15.66 6.64
CA ALA A 161 12.24 -15.95 6.08
C ALA A 161 12.20 -15.74 4.56
N PRO A 162 13.37 -15.68 3.89
CA PRO A 162 13.41 -15.42 2.45
C PRO A 162 12.62 -16.48 1.66
N GLY A 163 11.68 -16.06 0.83
CA GLY A 163 10.85 -16.96 0.03
C GLY A 163 9.95 -17.91 0.82
N ALA A 164 9.80 -17.72 2.14
CA ALA A 164 9.02 -18.61 3.00
C ALA A 164 7.56 -18.69 2.55
N THR A 165 6.92 -19.84 2.79
CA THR A 165 5.48 -19.96 2.66
C THR A 165 4.82 -19.49 3.96
N LEU A 166 4.07 -18.39 3.87
CA LEU A 166 3.24 -17.86 4.94
C LEU A 166 1.77 -18.21 4.69
N THR A 167 0.92 -17.95 5.68
CA THR A 167 -0.53 -18.14 5.57
C THR A 167 -1.21 -16.78 5.63
N LEU A 168 -1.93 -16.42 4.56
CA LEU A 168 -2.88 -15.32 4.57
C LEU A 168 -4.22 -15.85 5.07
N VAL A 169 -4.66 -15.39 6.23
CA VAL A 169 -5.93 -15.78 6.84
C VAL A 169 -6.97 -14.74 6.47
N ILE A 170 -8.01 -15.15 5.75
CA ILE A 170 -9.08 -14.29 5.26
C ILE A 170 -10.32 -14.54 6.12
N HIS A 171 -10.71 -13.55 6.91
CA HIS A 171 -11.91 -13.59 7.73
C HIS A 171 -13.06 -12.91 6.98
N ARG A 172 -14.02 -13.70 6.49
CA ARG A 172 -15.17 -13.19 5.76
C ARG A 172 -16.24 -12.67 6.70
N ARG A 173 -17.05 -11.73 6.21
CA ARG A 173 -18.16 -11.13 6.96
C ARG A 173 -19.24 -12.14 7.37
N ASN A 174 -19.37 -13.26 6.65
CA ASN A 174 -20.29 -14.36 6.98
C ASN A 174 -19.77 -15.26 8.14
N GLY A 175 -18.59 -14.97 8.69
CA GLY A 175 -17.94 -15.74 9.76
C GLY A 175 -17.03 -16.88 9.26
N GLU A 176 -17.01 -17.16 7.96
CA GLU A 176 -16.08 -18.13 7.37
C GLU A 176 -14.65 -17.61 7.45
N THR A 177 -13.70 -18.50 7.74
CA THR A 177 -12.27 -18.21 7.67
C THR A 177 -11.62 -19.12 6.64
N VAL A 178 -10.84 -18.53 5.74
CA VAL A 178 -10.07 -19.26 4.73
C VAL A 178 -8.61 -18.99 4.92
N GLU A 179 -7.82 -20.05 5.01
CA GLU A 179 -6.36 -19.98 5.09
C GLU A 179 -5.76 -20.25 3.71
N VAL A 180 -4.97 -19.31 3.22
CA VAL A 180 -4.40 -19.34 1.87
C VAL A 180 -2.87 -19.32 1.98
N PRO A 181 -2.17 -20.32 1.43
CA PRO A 181 -0.71 -20.27 1.37
C PRO A 181 -0.28 -19.15 0.40
N VAL A 182 0.65 -18.33 0.85
CA VAL A 182 1.26 -17.23 0.07
C VAL A 182 2.77 -17.28 0.20
N THR A 183 3.48 -16.90 -0.86
CA THR A 183 4.94 -16.76 -0.82
C THR A 183 5.30 -15.39 -0.24
N CYS A 184 6.12 -15.38 0.80
CA CYS A 184 6.80 -14.19 1.30
C CYS A 184 7.83 -13.73 0.26
N ARG A 185 7.59 -12.58 -0.37
CA ARG A 185 8.49 -12.02 -1.40
C ARG A 185 9.57 -11.12 -0.83
N LEU A 186 10.08 -11.49 0.34
CA LEU A 186 11.42 -11.10 0.78
C LEU A 186 12.36 -12.12 0.15
N ASP A 187 13.22 -11.69 -0.78
CA ASP A 187 13.95 -12.61 -1.66
C ASP A 187 15.38 -12.88 -1.12
N SER A 188 15.78 -12.26 0.00
CA SER A 188 17.08 -12.44 0.65
C SER A 188 17.02 -12.18 2.17
N ASP A 189 18.02 -12.62 2.93
CA ASP A 189 18.13 -12.32 4.37
C ASP A 189 18.24 -10.80 4.62
N GLU A 190 18.87 -10.08 3.70
CA GLU A 190 18.97 -8.63 3.74
C GLU A 190 17.59 -7.96 3.61
N ASP A 191 16.71 -8.46 2.73
CA ASP A 191 15.31 -8.01 2.65
C ASP A 191 14.59 -8.23 3.99
N VAL A 192 14.83 -9.37 4.65
CA VAL A 192 14.24 -9.70 5.96
C VAL A 192 14.73 -8.73 7.04
N HIS A 193 16.03 -8.46 7.13
CA HIS A 193 16.57 -7.51 8.09
C HIS A 193 16.03 -6.09 7.86
N ILE A 194 15.97 -5.62 6.61
CA ILE A 194 15.38 -4.31 6.28
C ILE A 194 13.91 -4.25 6.71
N TYR A 195 13.12 -5.29 6.40
CA TYR A 195 11.71 -5.34 6.76
C TYR A 195 11.51 -5.32 8.28
N GLN A 196 12.25 -6.15 9.02
CA GLN A 196 12.16 -6.24 10.49
C GLN A 196 12.54 -4.93 11.18
N ALA A 197 13.49 -4.18 10.61
CA ALA A 197 13.84 -2.85 11.12
C ALA A 197 12.75 -1.79 10.87
N GLY A 198 11.74 -2.08 10.03
CA GLY A 198 10.70 -1.14 9.62
C GLY A 198 11.02 -0.37 8.34
N GLY A 199 11.98 -0.85 7.55
CA GLY A 199 12.44 -0.25 6.30
C GLY A 199 13.86 0.31 6.37
N VAL A 200 14.39 0.72 5.22
CA VAL A 200 15.81 1.07 5.04
C VAL A 200 16.25 2.27 5.88
N LEU A 201 15.38 3.27 6.03
CA LEU A 201 15.68 4.46 6.85
C LEU A 201 15.73 4.13 8.34
N GLN A 202 14.84 3.23 8.79
CA GLN A 202 14.82 2.80 10.18
C GLN A 202 16.04 1.93 10.51
N ARG A 203 16.40 1.02 9.60
CA ARG A 203 17.64 0.24 9.71
C ARG A 203 18.87 1.13 9.84
N PHE A 204 19.02 2.11 8.93
CA PHE A 204 20.13 3.05 8.98
C PHE A 204 20.19 3.82 10.31
N ALA A 205 19.04 4.26 10.84
CA ALA A 205 18.97 4.94 12.12
C ALA A 205 19.39 4.03 13.29
N GLN A 206 18.95 2.77 13.29
CA GLN A 206 19.34 1.78 14.30
C GLN A 206 20.84 1.49 14.26
N ASP A 207 21.40 1.20 13.08
CA ASP A 207 22.83 0.94 12.89
C ASP A 207 23.70 2.12 13.36
N PHE A 208 23.28 3.35 13.05
CA PHE A 208 23.96 4.57 13.47
C PHE A 208 23.96 4.73 15.00
N LEU A 209 22.86 4.41 15.67
CA LEU A 209 22.76 4.47 17.13
C LEU A 209 23.58 3.39 17.82
N GLU A 210 23.62 2.17 17.28
CA GLU A 210 24.42 1.06 17.82
C GLU A 210 25.92 1.34 17.72
N THR A 211 26.37 1.81 16.56
CA THR A 211 27.78 2.18 16.33
C THR A 211 28.26 3.24 17.32
N ASN A 212 27.41 4.23 17.63
CA ASN A 212 27.75 5.31 18.55
C ASN A 212 27.68 4.89 20.03
N ARG A 213 26.89 3.87 20.39
CA ARG A 213 26.87 3.31 21.76
C ARG A 213 28.09 2.44 22.06
N GLY A 214 28.67 1.78 21.06
CA GLY A 214 29.90 1.00 21.22
C GLY A 214 31.18 1.85 21.30
N ALA A 215 31.10 3.13 20.94
CA ALA A 215 32.21 4.08 20.93
C ALA A 215 32.28 4.97 22.19
N ALA A 216 31.30 4.87 23.11
CA ALA A 216 31.21 5.62 24.36
C ALA A 216 31.44 4.69 25.57
#